data_AF-A0A2V6H5J3-F1
#
_entry.id   AF-A0A2V6H5J3-F1
#
_cell.length_a   1.000
_cell.length_b   1.000
_cell.length_c   1.000
_cell.angle_alpha   90.00
_cell.angle_beta   90.00
_cell.angle_gamma   90.00
#
_symmetry.space_group_name_H-M   'P 1'
#
loop_
_entity.id
_entity.type
_entity.pdbx_description
1 polymer ?
#
loop_
_entity_poly.entity_id
_entity_poly.type
_entity_poly.pdbx_seq_one_letter_code
_entity_poly.pdbx_strand_id
1 'polypeptide(L)' 'DLAHKKIGSELKLLVDQPHIARSEADAPDVDTRVVLSESAPVGEFIRRTVTGSRGYDLLA' A
#
# COMPACT_ATOMS: atom_id res chain seq x y z
N ASP A 1 12.94 -3.84 -9.89
CA ASP A 1 11.77 -4.08 -9.03
C ASP A 1 10.54 -3.33 -9.46
N LEU A 2 9.40 -4.01 -9.50
CA LEU A 2 8.08 -3.42 -9.78
C LEU A 2 7.67 -2.42 -8.67
N ALA A 3 8.06 -2.70 -7.42
CA ALA A 3 7.81 -1.85 -6.26
C ALA A 3 8.49 -0.47 -6.37
N HIS A 4 9.76 -0.43 -6.78
CA HIS A 4 10.51 0.82 -6.97
C HIS A 4 9.89 1.72 -8.05
N LYS A 5 9.23 1.17 -9.07
CA LYS A 5 8.55 1.95 -10.12
C LYS A 5 7.29 2.67 -9.62
N LYS A 6 6.70 2.23 -8.48
CA LYS A 6 5.50 2.84 -7.90
C LYS A 6 5.83 3.99 -6.93
N ILE A 7 7.09 4.14 -6.50
CA ILE A 7 7.53 5.24 -5.63
C ILE A 7 7.28 6.58 -6.34
N GLY A 8 6.63 7.51 -5.63
CA GLY A 8 6.22 8.81 -6.17
C GLY A 8 4.86 8.81 -6.88
N SER A 9 4.23 7.65 -7.06
CA SER A 9 2.87 7.54 -7.60
C SER A 9 1.83 7.57 -6.48
N GLU A 10 0.69 8.22 -6.72
CA GLU A 10 -0.48 8.05 -5.86
C GLU A 10 -1.17 6.72 -6.19
N LEU A 11 -1.38 5.88 -5.18
CA LEU A 11 -2.10 4.63 -5.31
C LEU A 11 -3.39 4.69 -4.50
N LYS A 12 -4.45 4.10 -5.06
CA LYS A 12 -5.66 3.78 -4.33
C LYS A 12 -5.43 2.47 -3.60
N LEU A 13 -5.59 2.51 -2.28
CA LEU A 13 -5.31 1.41 -1.37
C LEU A 13 -6.59 1.07 -0.60
N LEU A 14 -6.85 -0.22 -0.44
CA LEU A 14 -7.90 -0.72 0.46
C LEU A 14 -7.27 -1.04 1.81
N VAL A 15 -7.81 -0.46 2.88
CA VAL A 15 -7.30 -0.67 4.24
C VAL A 15 -7.84 -1.99 4.78
N ASP A 16 -6.97 -2.97 5.02
CA ASP A 16 -7.35 -4.24 5.66
C ASP A 16 -7.15 -4.21 7.17
N GLN A 17 -6.16 -3.45 7.65
CA GLN A 17 -5.89 -3.23 9.06
C GLN A 17 -5.47 -1.77 9.25
N PRO A 18 -5.52 -1.21 10.47
CA PRO A 18 -5.23 0.21 10.70
C PRO A 18 -3.93 0.68 10.03
N HIS A 19 -2.87 -0.14 10.04
CA HIS A 19 -1.58 0.18 9.42
C HIS A 19 -1.23 -0.64 8.18
N ILE A 20 -2.17 -1.42 7.64
CA ILE A 20 -1.92 -2.32 6.51
C ILE A 20 -3.01 -2.14 5.48
N ALA A 21 -2.59 -1.85 4.26
CA ALA A 21 -3.46 -1.75 3.10
C ALA A 21 -2.91 -2.56 1.93
N ARG A 22 -3.74 -2.76 0.90
CA ARG A 22 -3.36 -3.39 -0.38
C ARG A 22 -3.71 -2.47 -1.53
N SER A 23 -2.88 -2.47 -2.58
CA SER A 23 -3.24 -1.74 -3.80
C SER A 23 -4.25 -2.52 -4.65
N GLU A 24 -4.99 -1.82 -5.51
CA GLU A 24 -5.99 -2.44 -6.41
C GLU A 24 -5.39 -3.55 -7.30
N ALA A 25 -4.09 -3.49 -7.57
CA ALA A 25 -3.38 -4.46 -8.40
C ALA A 25 -2.86 -5.68 -7.62
N ASP A 26 -2.92 -5.66 -6.28
CA ASP A 26 -2.32 -6.68 -5.42
C ASP A 26 -3.40 -7.64 -4.89
N ALA A 27 -3.28 -8.92 -5.26
CA ALA A 27 -4.13 -9.98 -4.77
C ALA A 27 -3.92 -10.24 -3.25
N PRO A 28 -5.00 -10.53 -2.49
CA PRO A 28 -4.87 -10.94 -1.09
C PRO A 28 -3.95 -12.17 -0.94
N ASP A 29 -3.10 -12.16 0.09
CA ASP A 29 -2.22 -13.26 0.52
C ASP A 29 -1.07 -13.68 -0.42
N VAL A 30 -1.00 -13.13 -1.63
CA VAL A 30 0.06 -13.46 -2.61
C VAL A 30 0.93 -12.25 -2.94
N ASP A 31 0.36 -11.05 -2.95
CA ASP A 31 1.05 -9.83 -3.40
C ASP A 31 1.47 -8.90 -2.25
N THR A 32 2.16 -7.83 -2.63
CA THR A 32 2.84 -6.88 -1.75
C THR A 32 1.88 -6.15 -0.82
N ARG A 33 2.27 -6.00 0.46
CA ARG A 33 1.50 -5.22 1.42
C ARG A 33 1.97 -3.77 1.41
N VAL A 34 1.03 -2.86 1.62
CA VAL A 34 1.33 -1.44 1.80
C VAL A 34 1.22 -1.11 3.28
N VAL A 35 2.36 -0.77 3.88
CA VAL A 35 2.43 -0.35 5.27
C VAL A 35 2.14 1.14 5.31
N LEU A 36 1.11 1.49 6.09
CA LEU A 36 0.71 2.88 6.28
C LEU A 36 1.42 3.48 7.49
N SER A 37 1.96 4.67 7.30
CA SER A 37 2.61 5.45 8.35
C SER A 37 1.60 5.95 9.39
N GLU A 38 0.36 6.19 8.96
CA GLU A 38 -0.76 6.61 9.81
C GLU A 38 -1.86 5.56 9.81
N SER A 39 -2.60 5.45 10.92
CA SER A 39 -3.75 4.54 10.99
C SER A 39 -4.89 5.03 10.09
N ALA A 40 -5.48 4.14 9.28
CA ALA A 40 -6.63 4.43 8.45
C ALA A 40 -7.85 3.55 8.81
N PRO A 41 -9.08 4.00 8.52
CA PRO A 41 -10.29 3.21 8.77
C PRO A 41 -10.31 1.94 7.90
N VAL A 42 -10.43 0.80 8.56
CA VAL A 42 -10.48 -0.52 7.92
C VAL A 42 -11.73 -0.64 7.03
N GLY A 43 -11.55 -1.17 5.82
CA GLY A 43 -12.60 -1.33 4.83
C GLY A 43 -12.81 -0.12 3.91
N GLU A 44 -12.09 0.98 4.14
CA GLU A 44 -12.14 2.15 3.27
C GLU A 44 -11.04 2.14 2.20
N PHE A 45 -11.36 2.79 1.08
CA PHE A 45 -10.37 3.08 0.04
C PHE A 45 -9.73 4.44 0.31
N ILE A 46 -8.44 4.42 0.59
CA ILE A 46 -7.63 5.64 0.75
C ILE A 46 -6.75 5.86 -0.47
N ARG A 47 -6.34 7.11 -0.68
CA ARG A 47 -5.30 7.47 -1.66
C ARG A 47 -4.07 7.94 -0.92
N ARG A 48 -2.94 7.28 -1.18
CA ARG A 48 -1.66 7.62 -0.58
C ARG A 48 -0.56 7.55 -1.62
N THR A 49 0.40 8.46 -1.48
CA THR A 49 1.61 8.47 -2.30
C THR A 49 2.60 7.49 -1.71
N VAL A 50 3.09 6.56 -2.52
CA VAL A 50 4.16 5.66 -2.09
C VAL A 50 5.44 6.47 -1.94
N THR A 51 5.95 6.55 -0.71
CA THR A 51 7.16 7.31 -0.37
C THR A 51 8.41 6.44 -0.47
N GLY A 52 8.25 5.12 -0.42
CA GLY A 52 9.35 4.18 -0.54
C GLY A 52 8.88 2.73 -0.67
N SER A 53 9.85 1.84 -0.78
CA SER A 53 9.60 0.40 -0.71
C SER A 53 10.70 -0.27 0.11
N ARG A 54 10.33 -1.23 0.96
CA ARG A 54 11.26 -2.06 1.70
C ARG A 54 11.14 -3.50 1.21
N GLY A 55 12.05 -3.90 0.31
CA GLY A 55 11.97 -5.19 -0.36
C GLY A 55 10.74 -5.24 -1.27
N TYR A 56 9.78 -6.09 -0.92
CA TYR A 56 8.50 -6.20 -1.61
C TYR A 56 7.42 -5.28 -1.04
N ASP A 57 7.55 -4.81 0.19
CA ASP A 57 6.52 -3.98 0.82
C ASP A 57 6.63 -2.50 0.37
N LEU A 58 5.48 -1.85 0.20
CA LEU A 58 5.40 -0.42 -0.12
C LEU A 58 5.17 0.38 1.16
N LEU A 59 5.79 1.56 1.26
CA LEU A 59 5.63 2.48 2.38
C LEU A 59 4.83 3.69 1.90
N ALA A 60 3.72 3.98 2.57
CA ALA A 60 2.78 5.04 2.20
C ALA A 60 2.15 5.74 3.42
#